data_AF-A0A934RP59-F1
#
_entry.id   AF-A0A934RP59-F1
#
_cell.length_a   1.000
_cell.length_b   1.000
_cell.length_c   1.000
_cell.angle_alpha   90.00
_cell.angle_beta   90.00
_cell.angle_gamma   90.00
#
_symmetry.space_group_name_H-M   'P 1'
#
loop_
_entity.id
_entity.type
_entity.pdbx_description
1 polymer ?
#
loop_
_entity_poly.entity_id
_entity_poly.type
_entity_poly.pdbx_seq_one_letter_code
_entity_poly.pdbx_strand_id
1 'polypeptide(L)'
;MLLFLRLASDPAILKRAFVLALLVGTILNLINQGEAMLAGAWGDIAWTKFLLTYCVPFCVSTYSATSAKIRFDPGTRAYLATRLKCVNCGVTEIAVEEGDLIPPCPHCQEKTDFRKAS
;
A
#
# COMPACT_ATOMS: atom_id res chain seq x y z
N MET A 1 5.88 7.33 -11.65
CA MET A 1 6.05 5.86 -11.74
C MET A 1 7.21 5.33 -10.88
N LEU A 2 8.45 5.83 -11.03
CA LEU A 2 9.61 5.35 -10.26
C LEU A 2 9.46 5.47 -8.72
N LEU A 3 8.80 6.54 -8.24
CA LEU A 3 8.52 6.73 -6.81
C LEU A 3 7.60 5.63 -6.25
N PHE A 4 6.57 5.26 -7.01
CA PHE A 4 5.63 4.20 -6.62
C PHE A 4 6.36 2.86 -6.51
N LEU A 5 7.25 2.54 -7.45
CA LEU A 5 8.07 1.33 -7.40
C LEU A 5 9.01 1.34 -6.19
N ARG A 6 9.67 2.47 -5.89
CA ARG A 6 10.54 2.58 -4.71
C ARG A 6 9.78 2.34 -3.41
N LEU A 7 8.61 2.96 -3.25
CA LEU A 7 7.78 2.76 -2.06
C LEU A 7 7.19 1.34 -2.01
N ALA A 8 6.82 0.76 -3.15
CA ALA A 8 6.34 -0.62 -3.22
C ALA A 8 7.42 -1.65 -2.85
N SER A 9 8.70 -1.32 -3.09
CA SER A 9 9.85 -2.13 -2.67
C SER A 9 10.30 -1.88 -1.22
N ASP A 10 9.54 -1.12 -0.44
CA ASP A 10 9.81 -0.90 0.97
C ASP A 10 9.75 -2.24 1.74
N PRO A 11 10.81 -2.62 2.48
CA PRO A 11 10.87 -3.91 3.18
C PRO A 11 9.74 -4.11 4.20
N ALA A 12 9.27 -3.04 4.85
CA ALA A 12 8.18 -3.11 5.79
C ALA A 12 6.84 -3.34 5.09
N ILE A 13 6.63 -2.74 3.91
CA ILE A 13 5.46 -3.02 3.06
C ILE A 13 5.50 -4.49 2.60
N LEU A 14 6.61 -4.92 2.01
CA LEU A 14 6.75 -6.28 1.48
C LEU A 14 6.57 -7.35 2.57
N LYS A 15 7.16 -7.15 3.76
CA LYS A 15 7.02 -8.09 4.88
C LYS A 15 5.56 -8.22 5.33
N ARG A 16 4.84 -7.10 5.46
CA ARG A 16 3.42 -7.10 5.85
C ARG A 16 2.57 -7.77 4.76
N ALA A 17 2.78 -7.40 3.50
CA ALA A 17 2.07 -7.99 2.37
C ALA A 17 2.31 -9.49 2.25
N PHE A 18 3.54 -9.95 2.49
CA PHE A 18 3.90 -11.38 2.46
C PHE A 18 3.21 -12.18 3.57
N VAL A 19 3.22 -11.71 4.82
CA VAL A 19 2.52 -12.36 5.93
C VAL A 19 1.02 -12.45 5.64
N LEU A 20 0.44 -11.36 5.13
CA LEU A 20 -0.99 -11.31 4.81
C LEU A 20 -1.34 -12.26 3.66
N ALA A 21 -0.47 -12.34 2.64
CA ALA A 21 -0.61 -13.29 1.55
C ALA A 21 -0.53 -14.75 1.99
N LEU A 22 0.39 -15.09 2.91
CA LEU A 22 0.46 -16.45 3.45
C LEU A 22 -0.80 -16.80 4.25
N LEU A 23 -1.23 -15.92 5.17
CA LEU A 23 -2.39 -16.20 6.01
C LEU A 23 -3.67 -16.30 5.20
N VAL A 24 -3.99 -15.27 4.42
CA VAL A 24 -5.22 -15.23 3.63
C VAL A 24 -5.18 -16.25 2.50
N GLY A 25 -4.03 -16.39 1.83
CA GLY A 25 -3.85 -17.36 0.74
C GLY A 25 -4.00 -18.80 1.20
N THR A 26 -3.47 -19.16 2.37
CA THR A 26 -3.63 -20.51 2.94
C THR A 26 -5.10 -20.82 3.24
N ILE A 27 -5.82 -19.87 3.84
CA ILE A 27 -7.25 -20.02 4.15
C ILE A 27 -8.06 -20.18 2.84
N LEU A 28 -7.85 -19.30 1.86
CA LEU A 28 -8.56 -19.36 0.58
C LEU A 28 -8.27 -20.64 -0.19
N ASN A 29 -7.04 -21.11 -0.15
CA ASN A 29 -6.64 -22.33 -0.82
C ASN A 29 -7.28 -23.57 -0.15
N LEU A 30 -7.38 -23.59 1.18
CA LEU A 30 -8.07 -24.65 1.92
C LEU A 30 -9.57 -24.66 1.62
N ILE A 31 -10.21 -23.50 1.51
CA ILE A 31 -11.64 -23.39 1.16
C ILE A 31 -11.87 -23.85 -0.29
N ASN A 32 -11.00 -23.47 -1.22
CA ASN A 32 -11.24 -23.68 -2.66
C ASN A 32 -10.89 -25.08 -3.15
N GLN A 33 -9.86 -25.72 -2.60
CA GLN A 33 -9.39 -27.03 -3.06
C GLN A 33 -8.77 -27.88 -1.93
N GLY A 34 -9.15 -27.60 -0.68
CA GLY A 34 -8.68 -28.33 0.49
C GLY A 34 -9.06 -29.80 0.47
N GLU A 35 -10.24 -30.15 -0.05
CA GLU A 35 -10.66 -31.56 -0.17
C GLU A 35 -9.72 -32.36 -1.07
N ALA A 36 -9.36 -31.84 -2.25
CA ALA A 36 -8.40 -32.47 -3.15
C ALA A 36 -6.99 -32.59 -2.53
N MET A 37 -6.57 -31.58 -1.76
CA MET A 37 -5.29 -31.62 -1.04
C MET A 37 -5.26 -32.67 0.06
N LEU A 38 -6.33 -32.79 0.85
CA LEU A 38 -6.45 -33.75 1.94
C LEU A 38 -6.65 -35.18 1.43
N ALA A 39 -7.33 -35.34 0.29
CA ALA A 39 -7.51 -36.63 -0.39
C ALA A 39 -6.24 -37.10 -1.15
N GLY A 40 -5.18 -36.28 -1.22
CA GLY A 40 -3.97 -36.58 -1.97
C GLY A 40 -4.17 -36.59 -3.50
N ALA A 41 -5.25 -35.99 -3.99
CA ALA A 41 -5.61 -35.92 -5.40
C ALA A 41 -4.89 -34.73 -6.08
N TRP A 42 -3.56 -34.77 -6.12
CA TRP A 42 -2.73 -33.68 -6.65
C TRP A 42 -3.00 -33.34 -8.13
N GLY A 43 -3.53 -34.29 -8.89
CA GLY A 43 -3.93 -34.10 -10.29
C GLY A 43 -5.17 -33.20 -10.48
N ASP A 44 -6.00 -33.07 -9.44
CA ASP A 44 -7.23 -32.27 -9.47
C ASP A 44 -7.01 -30.84 -8.98
N ILE A 45 -5.80 -30.53 -8.51
CA ILE A 45 -5.43 -29.19 -8.03
C ILE A 45 -5.25 -28.26 -9.22
N ALA A 46 -6.00 -27.17 -9.22
CA ALA A 46 -5.82 -26.09 -10.17
C ALA A 46 -4.62 -25.21 -9.72
N TRP A 47 -3.41 -25.56 -10.16
CA TRP A 47 -2.17 -24.88 -9.77
C TRP A 47 -2.16 -23.38 -10.05
N THR A 48 -2.79 -22.92 -11.14
CA THR A 48 -2.94 -21.48 -11.41
C THR A 48 -3.79 -20.78 -10.35
N LYS A 49 -4.89 -21.42 -9.91
CA LYS A 49 -5.73 -20.88 -8.83
C LYS A 49 -4.98 -20.90 -7.50
N PHE A 50 -4.26 -21.99 -7.22
CA PHE A 50 -3.38 -22.09 -6.05
C PHE A 50 -2.42 -20.89 -5.98
N LEU A 51 -1.65 -20.64 -7.04
CA LEU A 51 -0.69 -19.53 -7.05
C LEU A 51 -1.37 -18.17 -6.90
N LEU A 52 -2.49 -17.95 -7.60
CA LEU A 52 -3.24 -16.70 -7.53
C LEU A 52 -3.80 -16.41 -6.13
N THR A 53 -4.15 -17.42 -5.34
CA THR A 53 -4.61 -17.21 -3.94
C THR A 53 -3.55 -16.58 -3.04
N TYR A 54 -2.26 -16.70 -3.37
CA TYR A 54 -1.19 -16.00 -2.67
C TYR A 54 -0.79 -14.69 -3.39
N CYS A 55 -0.73 -14.70 -4.72
CA CYS A 55 -0.32 -13.52 -5.49
C CYS A 55 -1.30 -12.34 -5.35
N VAL A 56 -2.61 -12.60 -5.38
CA VAL A 56 -3.61 -11.53 -5.35
C VAL A 56 -3.59 -10.76 -4.03
N PRO A 57 -3.65 -11.42 -2.84
CA PRO A 57 -3.57 -10.69 -1.57
C PRO A 57 -2.25 -9.93 -1.39
N PHE A 58 -1.13 -10.49 -1.87
CA PHE A 58 0.16 -9.80 -1.86
C PHE A 58 0.12 -8.49 -2.66
N CYS A 59 -0.33 -8.56 -3.92
CA CYS A 59 -0.40 -7.39 -4.80
C CYS A 59 -1.33 -6.30 -4.27
N VAL A 60 -2.52 -6.68 -3.80
CA VAL A 60 -3.50 -5.73 -3.25
C VAL A 60 -2.99 -5.08 -1.96
N SER A 61 -2.31 -5.85 -1.08
CA SER A 61 -1.72 -5.33 0.15
C SER A 61 -0.59 -4.33 -0.15
N THR A 62 0.34 -4.68 -1.04
CA THR A 62 1.44 -3.78 -1.46
C THR A 62 0.91 -2.51 -2.12
N TYR A 63 -0.06 -2.62 -3.03
CA TYR A 63 -0.67 -1.46 -3.70
C TYR A 63 -1.32 -0.49 -2.69
N SER A 64 -2.11 -1.03 -1.76
CA SER A 64 -2.83 -0.23 -0.77
C SER A 64 -1.86 0.49 0.18
N ALA A 65 -0.83 -0.21 0.67
CA ALA A 65 0.17 0.38 1.55
C ALA A 65 1.00 1.46 0.86
N THR A 66 1.41 1.22 -0.39
CA THR A 66 2.15 2.19 -1.21
C THR A 66 1.31 3.44 -1.45
N SER A 67 0.03 3.27 -1.80
CA SER A 67 -0.89 4.39 -2.04
C SER A 67 -1.11 5.23 -0.79
N ALA A 68 -1.20 4.61 0.39
CA ALA A 68 -1.31 5.32 1.66
C ALA A 68 -0.06 6.15 1.97
N LYS A 69 1.14 5.64 1.69
CA LYS A 69 2.41 6.38 1.89
C LYS A 69 2.59 7.58 0.97
N ILE A 70 1.84 7.67 -0.13
CA ILE A 70 1.88 8.81 -1.06
C ILE A 70 0.87 9.90 -0.66
N ARG A 71 0.00 9.64 0.32
CA ARG A 71 -0.89 10.66 0.86
C ARG A 71 -0.14 11.59 1.82
N PHE A 72 -0.51 12.87 1.77
CA PHE A 72 0.11 13.93 2.56
C PHE A 72 -0.90 14.52 3.53
N ASP A 73 -1.35 13.69 4.47
CA ASP A 73 -2.34 14.07 5.46
C ASP A 73 -1.68 14.81 6.64
N PRO A 74 -2.25 15.92 7.15
CA PRO A 74 -1.71 16.62 8.31
C PRO A 74 -1.55 15.71 9.52
N GLY A 75 -0.44 15.85 10.24
CA GLY A 75 -0.10 15.03 11.41
C GLY A 75 0.50 13.66 11.09
N THR A 76 0.60 13.29 9.80
CA THR A 76 1.34 12.10 9.37
C THR A 76 2.79 12.44 9.00
N ARG A 77 3.66 11.43 8.91
CA ARG A 77 5.04 11.62 8.47
C ARG A 77 5.15 11.54 6.95
N ALA A 78 5.88 12.47 6.34
CA ALA A 78 6.22 12.43 4.93
C ALA A 78 7.18 11.26 4.65
N TYR A 79 6.86 10.45 3.63
CA TYR A 79 7.69 9.30 3.24
C TYR A 79 8.72 9.63 2.15
N LEU A 80 8.73 10.88 1.66
CA LEU A 80 9.68 11.33 0.66
C LEU A 80 9.85 12.84 0.75
N ALA A 81 11.04 13.31 0.39
CA ALA A 81 11.29 14.74 0.25
C ALA A 81 10.53 15.28 -0.98
N THR A 82 9.64 16.25 -0.77
CA THR A 82 8.91 16.90 -1.86
C THR A 82 8.33 18.24 -1.42
N ARG A 83 8.00 19.07 -2.41
CA ARG A 83 7.12 20.22 -2.19
C ARG A 83 5.65 19.81 -2.27
N LEU A 84 4.86 20.35 -1.37
CA LEU A 84 3.44 20.14 -1.24
C LEU A 84 2.73 21.48 -1.44
N LYS A 85 1.71 21.49 -2.28
CA LYS A 85 0.84 22.63 -2.51
C LYS A 85 -0.55 22.32 -1.96
N CYS A 86 -1.11 23.22 -1.18
CA CYS A 86 -2.48 23.07 -0.70
C CYS A 86 -3.44 23.36 -1.85
N VAL A 87 -4.27 22.38 -2.21
CA VAL A 87 -5.23 22.50 -3.33
C VAL A 87 -6.38 23.43 -2.97
N ASN A 88 -6.73 23.50 -1.70
CA ASN A 88 -7.89 24.24 -1.23
C ASN A 88 -7.65 25.76 -1.25
N CYS A 89 -6.53 26.25 -0.70
CA CYS A 89 -6.21 27.69 -0.79
C CYS A 89 -5.44 28.07 -2.05
N GLY A 90 -4.74 27.14 -2.70
CA GLY A 90 -3.93 27.39 -3.90
C GLY A 90 -2.66 28.23 -3.70
N VAL A 91 -2.48 28.83 -2.51
CA VAL A 91 -1.37 29.75 -2.19
C VAL A 91 -0.30 29.14 -1.28
N THR A 92 -0.68 28.21 -0.40
CA THR A 92 0.26 27.58 0.52
C THR A 92 1.10 26.54 -0.22
N GLU A 93 2.42 26.69 -0.15
CA GLU A 93 3.39 25.69 -0.59
C GLU A 93 4.41 25.46 0.54
N ILE A 94 4.63 24.20 0.89
CA ILE A 94 5.59 23.79 1.93
C ILE A 94 6.53 22.75 1.35
N ALA A 95 7.79 22.74 1.79
CA ALA A 95 8.72 21.65 1.53
C ALA A 95 8.73 20.72 2.75
N VAL A 96 8.68 19.42 2.51
CA VAL A 96 8.84 18.38 3.54
C VAL A 96 10.00 17.49 3.15
N GLU A 97 10.79 17.07 4.14
CA GLU A 97 11.81 16.04 4.00
C GLU A 97 11.26 14.66 4.41
N GLU A 98 12.01 13.60 4.11
CA GLU A 98 11.63 12.25 4.55
C GLU A 98 11.66 12.17 6.08
N GLY A 99 10.53 11.77 6.68
CA GLY A 99 10.35 11.63 8.11
C GLY A 99 9.70 12.84 8.80
N ASP A 100 9.57 13.97 8.12
CA ASP A 100 8.96 15.18 8.67
C ASP A 100 7.47 14.99 8.99
N LEU A 101 7.00 15.59 10.07
CA LEU A 101 5.57 15.70 10.36
C LEU A 101 4.96 16.74 9.43
N ILE A 102 3.95 16.35 8.67
CA ILE A 102 3.24 17.24 7.74
C ILE A 102 2.37 18.20 8.56
N PRO A 103 2.67 19.51 8.58
CA PRO A 103 1.86 20.47 9.32
C PRO A 103 0.53 20.73 8.60
N PRO A 104 -0.53 21.17 9.30
CA PRO A 104 -1.74 21.67 8.63
C PRO A 104 -1.43 22.95 7.84
N CYS A 105 -2.21 23.21 6.80
CA CYS A 105 -2.12 24.45 6.04
C CYS A 105 -2.50 25.64 6.94
N PRO A 106 -1.69 26.71 7.00
CA PRO A 106 -1.97 27.88 7.83
C PRO A 106 -3.29 28.57 7.48
N HIS A 107 -3.72 28.52 6.22
CA HIS A 107 -4.98 29.11 5.76
C HIS A 107 -6.19 28.18 5.90
N CYS A 108 -6.04 26.88 5.64
CA CYS A 108 -7.17 25.95 5.59
C CYS A 108 -7.39 25.15 6.87
N GLN A 109 -6.36 25.04 7.72
CA GLN A 109 -6.39 24.30 8.98
C GLN A 109 -6.96 22.89 8.81
N GLU A 110 -8.16 22.60 9.33
CA GLU A 110 -8.82 21.30 9.21
C GLU A 110 -9.18 20.92 7.77
N LYS A 111 -9.35 21.91 6.88
CA LYS A 111 -9.66 21.70 5.45
C LYS A 111 -8.41 21.57 4.58
N THR A 112 -7.31 21.11 5.16
CA THR A 112 -6.05 20.94 4.44
C THR A 112 -6.14 19.76 3.48
N ASP A 113 -5.92 20.01 2.20
CA ASP A 113 -5.65 18.99 1.19
C ASP A 113 -4.33 19.35 0.50
N PHE A 114 -3.28 18.57 0.76
CA PHE A 114 -1.98 18.72 0.11
C PHE A 114 -1.83 17.76 -1.06
N ARG A 115 -1.34 18.28 -2.18
CA ARG A 115 -0.87 17.50 -3.32
C ARG A 115 0.59 17.82 -3.60
N LYS A 116 1.28 16.90 -4.26
CA LYS A 116 2.62 17.16 -4.76
C LYS A 116 2.60 18.37 -5.70
N ALA A 117 3.43 19.38 -5.43
CA ALA A 117 3.64 20.47 -6.37
C ALA A 117 4.30 19.89 -7.64
N SER A 118 3.73 20.18 -8.80
CA SER A 118 4.27 19.77 -10.10
C SER A 118 5.31 20.75 -10.60
#